data_AF-A0A9C8W0X6-F1
#
_entry.id   AF-A0A9C8W0X6-F1
#
_cell.length_a   1.000
_cell.length_b   1.000
_cell.length_c   1.000
_cell.angle_alpha   90.00
_cell.angle_beta   90.00
_cell.angle_gamma   90.00
#
_symmetry.space_group_name_H-M   'P 1'
#
loop_
_entity.id
_entity.type
_entity.pdbx_description
1 polymer ?
#
loop_
_entity_poly.entity_id
_entity_poly.type
_entity_poly.pdbx_seq_one_letter_code
_entity_poly.pdbx_strand_id
1 'polypeptide(L)'
;MREAVFMVQMILFRTLKNNISCRYQDWTGEQHTRLAGAVVNNLFGSHPSDPAVADFARQNRELVEEELRGLAGRCSHLAPHLTDALRMQTICDNQEGIHSIPSLLMARALGILQEERPLPLPSTFMTTVRQLAAEHGLVEPMQPAVAPGNDPS
;
A
#
# COMPACT_ATOMS: atom_id res chain seq x y z
N MET A 1 11.59 -5.05 -7.22
CA MET A 1 11.12 -4.96 -5.81
C MET A 1 10.43 -3.64 -5.52
N ARG A 2 11.05 -2.47 -5.79
CA ARG A 2 10.38 -1.15 -5.64
C ARG A 2 9.05 -1.05 -6.36
N GLU A 3 8.94 -1.59 -7.58
CA GLU A 3 7.68 -1.64 -8.32
C GLU A 3 6.56 -2.37 -7.57
N ALA A 4 6.87 -3.49 -6.90
CA ALA A 4 5.88 -4.21 -6.10
C ALA A 4 5.51 -3.45 -4.83
N VAL A 5 6.46 -2.78 -4.18
CA VAL A 5 6.14 -1.87 -3.07
C VAL A 5 5.19 -0.76 -3.55
N PHE A 6 5.48 -0.15 -4.70
CA PHE A 6 4.62 0.89 -5.29
C PHE A 6 3.23 0.36 -5.65
N MET A 7 3.13 -0.86 -6.18
CA MET A 7 1.82 -1.49 -6.42
C MET A 7 1.01 -1.65 -5.12
N VAL A 8 1.64 -2.05 -4.01
CA VAL A 8 0.96 -2.12 -2.71
C VAL A 8 0.51 -0.74 -2.24
N GLN A 9 1.31 0.31 -2.43
CA GLN A 9 0.91 1.69 -2.13
C GLN A 9 -0.33 2.10 -2.94
N MET A 10 -0.39 1.74 -4.23
CA MET A 10 -1.54 2.02 -5.10
C MET A 10 -2.80 1.26 -4.69
N ILE A 11 -2.67 0.01 -4.27
CA ILE A 11 -3.78 -0.82 -3.74
C ILE A 11 -4.33 -0.19 -2.46
N LEU A 12 -3.44 0.22 -1.55
CA LEU A 12 -3.82 0.91 -0.32
C LEU A 12 -4.52 2.23 -0.64
N PHE A 13 -3.95 3.05 -1.53
CA PHE A 13 -4.53 4.32 -1.96
C PHE A 13 -5.97 4.14 -2.46
N ARG A 14 -6.20 3.17 -3.36
CA ARG A 14 -7.54 2.91 -3.92
C ARG A 14 -8.52 2.45 -2.84
N THR A 15 -8.07 1.56 -1.96
CA THR A 15 -8.88 1.04 -0.85
C THR A 15 -9.28 2.15 0.11
N LEU A 16 -8.32 3.02 0.48
CA LEU A 16 -8.56 4.18 1.33
C LEU A 16 -9.49 5.19 0.66
N LYS A 17 -9.25 5.54 -0.60
CA LYS A 17 -10.09 6.47 -1.33
C LYS A 17 -11.55 6.02 -1.36
N ASN A 18 -11.79 4.72 -1.63
CA ASN A 18 -13.14 4.16 -1.58
C ASN A 18 -13.73 4.24 -0.18
N ASN A 19 -12.99 3.81 0.85
CA ASN A 19 -13.47 3.85 2.23
C ASN A 19 -13.78 5.28 2.72
N ILE A 20 -12.90 6.24 2.42
CA ILE A 20 -13.05 7.66 2.70
C ILE A 20 -14.27 8.22 1.98
N SER A 21 -14.46 7.89 0.69
CA SER A 21 -15.60 8.38 -0.09
C SER A 21 -16.96 7.94 0.49
N CYS A 22 -17.02 6.74 1.09
CA CYS A 22 -18.24 6.26 1.74
C CYS A 22 -18.53 7.00 3.05
N ARG A 23 -17.49 7.46 3.76
CA ARG A 23 -17.60 8.09 5.09
C ARG A 23 -17.72 9.61 5.03
N TYR A 24 -17.08 10.24 4.06
CA TYR A 24 -17.09 11.68 3.83
C TYR A 24 -17.81 11.99 2.52
N GLN A 25 -19.11 11.72 2.47
CA GLN A 25 -19.90 11.82 1.22
C GLN A 25 -20.02 13.26 0.71
N ASP A 26 -19.92 14.24 1.60
CA ASP A 26 -20.02 15.67 1.28
C ASP A 26 -18.71 16.25 0.70
N TRP A 27 -17.64 15.46 0.66
CA TRP A 27 -16.33 15.91 0.18
C TRP A 27 -16.19 15.74 -1.33
N THR A 28 -15.37 16.60 -1.93
CA THR A 28 -15.02 16.47 -3.34
C THR A 28 -14.11 15.26 -3.57
N GLY A 29 -14.17 14.70 -4.79
CA GLY A 29 -13.28 13.60 -5.18
C GLY A 29 -11.79 13.95 -5.08
N GLU A 30 -11.46 15.24 -5.14
CA GLU A 30 -10.09 15.74 -4.90
C GLU A 30 -9.72 15.65 -3.42
N GLN A 31 -10.60 16.06 -2.49
CA GLN A 31 -10.36 15.91 -1.06
C GLN A 31 -10.19 14.45 -0.65
N HIS A 32 -10.99 13.53 -1.20
CA HIS A 32 -10.81 12.09 -0.98
C HIS A 32 -9.43 11.62 -1.46
N THR A 33 -9.01 12.09 -2.63
CA THR A 33 -7.71 11.75 -3.23
C THR A 33 -6.56 12.29 -2.39
N ARG A 34 -6.65 13.54 -1.92
CA ARG A 34 -5.63 14.17 -1.08
C ARG A 34 -5.50 13.48 0.28
N LEU A 35 -6.60 13.12 0.94
CA LEU A 35 -6.55 12.40 2.21
C LEU A 35 -5.97 10.99 2.04
N ALA A 36 -6.43 10.23 1.04
CA ALA A 36 -5.89 8.90 0.76
C ALA A 36 -4.39 8.95 0.46
N GLY A 37 -3.95 9.90 -0.38
CA GLY A 37 -2.54 10.11 -0.70
C GLY A 37 -1.72 10.51 0.53
N ALA A 38 -2.23 11.42 1.36
CA ALA A 38 -1.57 11.84 2.59
C ALA A 38 -1.33 10.67 3.54
N VAL A 39 -2.32 9.79 3.72
CA VAL A 39 -2.21 8.62 4.60
C VAL A 39 -1.18 7.62 4.06
N VAL A 40 -1.20 7.31 2.76
CA VAL A 40 -0.22 6.41 2.12
C VAL A 40 1.20 6.98 2.24
N ASN A 41 1.38 8.26 1.93
CA ASN A 41 2.69 8.91 2.00
C ASN A 41 3.25 8.94 3.41
N ASN A 42 2.41 9.20 4.42
CA ASN A 42 2.84 9.11 5.81
C ASN A 42 3.23 7.68 6.16
N LEU A 43 2.42 6.68 5.81
CA LEU A 43 2.70 5.27 6.15
C LEU A 43 4.04 4.78 5.60
N PHE A 44 4.32 5.08 4.32
CA PHE A 44 5.54 4.62 3.65
C PHE A 44 6.71 5.61 3.74
N GLY A 45 6.52 6.78 4.37
CA GLY A 45 7.53 7.85 4.40
C GLY A 45 7.91 8.36 3.00
N SER A 46 6.97 8.30 2.05
CA SER A 46 7.20 8.69 0.67
C SER A 46 6.95 10.19 0.48
N HIS A 47 7.75 10.84 -0.37
CA HIS A 47 7.51 12.23 -0.73
C HIS A 47 6.31 12.33 -1.70
N PRO A 48 5.29 13.14 -1.39
CA PRO A 48 4.19 13.38 -2.32
C PRO A 48 4.72 13.98 -3.62
N SER A 49 4.33 13.39 -4.76
CA SER A 49 4.59 13.97 -6.08
C SER A 49 3.75 15.21 -6.36
N ASP A 50 2.59 15.32 -5.71
CA ASP A 50 1.67 16.46 -5.79
C ASP A 50 1.79 17.35 -4.53
N PRO A 51 2.26 18.61 -4.67
CA PRO A 51 2.32 19.58 -3.58
C PRO A 51 0.99 19.78 -2.84
N ALA A 52 -0.15 19.64 -3.53
CA ALA A 52 -1.46 19.81 -2.92
C ALA A 52 -1.76 18.73 -1.85
N VAL A 53 -1.20 17.53 -2.00
CA VAL A 53 -1.30 16.46 -1.01
C VAL A 53 -0.47 16.79 0.23
N ALA A 54 0.72 17.36 0.05
CA ALA A 54 1.58 17.81 1.16
C ALA A 54 0.91 18.93 1.95
N ASP A 55 0.34 19.91 1.24
CA ASP A 55 -0.37 21.03 1.84
C ASP A 55 -1.61 20.58 2.58
N PHE A 56 -2.38 19.67 1.99
CA PHE A 56 -3.55 19.09 2.64
C PHE A 56 -3.18 18.34 3.93
N ALA A 57 -2.13 17.51 3.89
CA ALA A 57 -1.67 16.76 5.06
C ALA A 57 -1.23 17.69 6.21
N ARG A 58 -0.56 18.80 5.87
CA ARG A 58 -0.12 19.81 6.84
C ARG A 58 -1.31 20.55 7.46
N GLN A 59 -2.33 20.88 6.67
CA GLN A 59 -3.53 21.57 7.14
C GLN A 59 -4.48 20.65 7.93
N ASN A 60 -4.51 19.35 7.62
CA ASN A 60 -5.45 18.37 8.19
C ASN A 60 -4.71 17.26 8.94
N ARG A 61 -3.66 17.63 9.69
CA ARG A 61 -2.77 16.65 10.34
C ARG A 61 -3.51 15.70 11.26
N GLU A 62 -4.42 16.21 12.10
CA GLU A 62 -5.20 15.40 13.04
C GLU A 62 -6.04 14.35 12.33
N LEU A 63 -6.67 14.74 11.21
CA LEU A 63 -7.45 13.83 10.38
C LEU A 63 -6.58 12.75 9.73
N VAL A 64 -5.40 13.11 9.22
CA VAL A 64 -4.47 12.11 8.66
C VAL A 64 -4.03 11.12 9.74
N GLU A 65 -3.73 11.60 10.95
CA GLU A 65 -3.38 10.74 12.08
C GLU A 65 -4.56 9.83 12.49
N GLU A 66 -5.79 10.31 12.48
CA GLU A 66 -6.99 9.51 12.73
C GLU A 66 -7.18 8.42 11.64
N GLU A 67 -6.97 8.78 10.38
CA GLU A 67 -7.03 7.80 9.29
C GLU A 67 -5.95 6.72 9.43
N LEU A 68 -4.74 7.10 9.84
CA LEU A 68 -3.63 6.17 10.09
C LEU A 68 -3.95 5.22 11.26
N ARG A 69 -4.46 5.74 12.39
CA ARG A 69 -4.81 4.91 13.56
C ARG A 69 -5.88 3.87 13.26
N GLY A 70 -6.87 4.21 12.44
CA GLY A 70 -7.90 3.25 12.05
C GLY A 70 -7.52 2.33 10.88
N LEU A 71 -6.31 2.45 10.32
CA LEU A 71 -5.89 1.69 9.14
C LEU A 71 -5.88 0.17 9.40
N ALA A 72 -5.35 -0.26 10.55
CA ALA A 72 -5.30 -1.68 10.92
C ALA A 72 -6.69 -2.32 11.02
N GLY A 73 -7.70 -1.56 11.46
CA GLY A 73 -9.08 -2.03 11.53
C GLY A 73 -9.79 -2.03 10.18
N ARG A 74 -9.66 -0.94 9.41
CA ARG A 74 -10.39 -0.75 8.14
C ARG A 74 -9.79 -1.50 6.96
N CYS A 75 -8.47 -1.70 6.98
CA CYS A 75 -7.71 -2.36 5.92
C CYS A 75 -7.03 -3.63 6.45
N SER A 76 -7.66 -4.34 7.40
CA SER A 76 -7.12 -5.55 8.02
C SER A 76 -6.73 -6.64 7.01
N HIS A 77 -7.52 -6.80 5.94
CA HIS A 77 -7.22 -7.70 4.82
C HIS A 77 -5.92 -7.35 4.08
N LEU A 78 -5.48 -6.09 4.11
CA LEU A 78 -4.21 -5.65 3.51
C LEU A 78 -3.03 -5.75 4.48
N ALA A 79 -3.24 -5.97 5.78
CA ALA A 79 -2.17 -5.96 6.79
C ALA A 79 -0.99 -6.90 6.47
N PRO A 80 -1.18 -8.15 5.97
CA PRO A 80 -0.07 -9.00 5.56
C PRO A 80 0.75 -8.39 4.40
N HIS A 81 0.06 -7.80 3.42
CA HIS A 81 0.69 -7.19 2.24
C HIS A 81 1.40 -5.88 2.58
N LEU A 82 0.84 -5.08 3.49
CA LEU A 82 1.48 -3.87 4.02
C LEU A 82 2.72 -4.21 4.85
N THR A 83 2.65 -5.26 5.67
CA THR A 83 3.81 -5.78 6.42
C THR A 83 4.94 -6.16 5.47
N ASP A 84 4.64 -6.96 4.45
CA ASP A 84 5.63 -7.42 3.48
C ASP A 84 6.20 -6.23 2.69
N ALA A 85 5.36 -5.30 2.25
CA ALA A 85 5.79 -4.13 1.49
C ALA A 85 6.69 -3.17 2.29
N LEU A 86 6.35 -2.88 3.54
CA LEU A 86 7.15 -2.01 4.41
C LEU A 86 8.51 -2.64 4.71
N ARG A 87 8.55 -3.94 5.00
CA ARG A 87 9.82 -4.66 5.22
C ARG A 87 10.68 -4.69 3.96
N MET A 88 10.07 -4.96 2.80
CA MET A 88 10.77 -4.92 1.51
C MET A 88 11.27 -3.52 1.17
N GLN A 89 10.49 -2.49 1.44
CA GLN A 89 10.93 -1.10 1.31
C GLN A 89 12.16 -0.85 2.18
N THR A 90 12.12 -1.20 3.47
CA THR A 90 13.27 -0.98 4.37
C THR A 90 14.52 -1.70 3.89
N ILE A 91 14.39 -2.90 3.33
CA ILE A 91 15.53 -3.62 2.74
C ILE A 91 16.08 -2.88 1.51
N CYS A 92 15.21 -2.48 0.57
CA CYS A 92 15.63 -1.71 -0.61
C CYS A 92 16.27 -0.37 -0.25
N ASP A 93 15.66 0.36 0.67
CA ASP A 93 16.12 1.68 1.12
C ASP A 93 17.45 1.58 1.84
N ASN A 94 17.64 0.58 2.72
CA ASN A 94 18.90 0.35 3.40
C ASN A 94 20.06 0.03 2.43
N GLN A 95 19.78 -0.65 1.31
CA GLN A 95 20.78 -0.90 0.26
C GLN A 95 21.20 0.37 -0.49
N GLU A 96 20.34 1.38 -0.52
CA GLU A 96 20.58 2.68 -1.19
C GLU A 96 20.98 3.79 -0.20
N GLY A 97 21.15 3.47 1.09
CA GLY A 97 21.48 4.45 2.13
C GLY A 97 20.32 5.36 2.54
N ILE A 98 19.08 4.97 2.24
CA ILE A 98 17.84 5.69 2.58
C ILE A 98 17.32 5.18 3.93
N HIS A 99 16.95 6.09 4.84
CA HIS A 99 16.47 5.75 6.18
C HIS A 99 14.94 5.63 6.23
N SER A 100 14.39 4.42 6.09
CA SER A 100 12.94 4.15 6.22
C SER A 100 12.52 3.31 7.42
N ILE A 101 13.44 3.11 8.38
CA ILE A 101 13.13 2.49 9.68
C ILE A 101 11.97 3.21 10.41
N PRO A 102 11.87 4.56 10.40
CA PRO A 102 10.73 5.23 11.05
C PRO A 102 9.36 4.79 10.53
N SER A 103 9.23 4.57 9.22
CA SER A 103 7.98 4.08 8.60
C SER A 103 7.59 2.70 9.13
N LEU A 104 8.58 1.81 9.27
CA LEU A 104 8.38 0.46 9.82
C LEU A 104 7.96 0.49 11.30
N LEU A 105 8.61 1.35 12.10
CA LEU A 105 8.26 1.55 13.52
C LEU A 105 6.87 2.16 13.69
N MET A 106 6.49 3.09 12.82
CA MET A 106 5.14 3.66 12.83
C MET A 106 4.10 2.59 12.51
N ALA A 107 4.31 1.76 11.48
CA ALA A 107 3.40 0.67 11.15
C ALA A 107 3.24 -0.33 12.30
N ARG A 108 4.30 -0.58 13.07
CA ARG A 108 4.24 -1.36 14.31
C ARG A 108 3.34 -0.70 15.35
N ALA A 109 3.55 0.59 15.63
CA ALA A 109 2.74 1.34 16.59
C ALA A 109 1.25 1.41 16.21
N LEU A 110 0.96 1.39 14.91
CA LEU A 110 -0.41 1.37 14.36
C LEU A 110 -1.05 -0.04 14.33
N GLY A 111 -0.34 -1.09 14.75
CA GLY A 111 -0.84 -2.47 14.71
C GLY A 111 -0.96 -3.07 13.31
N ILE A 112 -0.29 -2.48 12.31
CA ILE A 112 -0.28 -2.96 10.92
C ILE A 112 0.79 -4.05 10.75
N LEU A 113 1.92 -3.91 11.44
CA LEU A 113 3.07 -4.79 11.27
C LEU A 113 2.85 -6.15 11.96
N GLN A 114 2.81 -7.21 11.17
CA GLN A 114 2.72 -8.59 11.68
C GLN A 114 4.14 -9.12 11.98
N GLU A 115 4.58 -9.01 13.24
CA GLU A 115 5.95 -9.36 13.64
C GLU A 115 6.30 -10.83 13.37
N GLU A 116 5.39 -11.75 13.70
CA GLU A 116 5.54 -13.20 13.54
C GLU A 116 5.48 -13.69 12.08
N ARG A 117 5.12 -12.81 11.14
CA ARG A 117 5.05 -13.19 9.73
C ARG A 117 6.47 -13.39 9.19
N PRO A 118 6.79 -14.51 8.53
CA PRO A 118 8.09 -14.67 7.89
C PRO A 118 8.24 -13.68 6.74
N LEU A 119 9.45 -13.11 6.56
CA LEU A 119 9.74 -12.26 5.43
C LEU A 119 9.64 -13.09 4.13
N PRO A 120 8.79 -12.71 3.16
CA PRO A 120 8.68 -13.47 1.93
C PRO A 120 9.96 -13.38 1.09
N LEU A 121 10.22 -14.38 0.25
CA LEU A 121 11.24 -14.25 -0.79
C LEU A 121 10.83 -13.17 -1.81
N PRO A 122 11.79 -12.47 -2.46
CA PRO A 122 11.47 -11.46 -3.46
C PRO A 122 10.54 -11.96 -4.57
N SER A 123 10.74 -13.18 -5.08
CA SER A 123 9.90 -13.78 -6.11
C SER A 123 8.46 -14.01 -5.62
N THR A 124 8.30 -14.55 -4.41
CA THR A 124 6.99 -14.75 -3.77
C THR A 124 6.28 -13.43 -3.57
N PHE A 125 6.97 -12.41 -3.07
CA PHE A 125 6.40 -11.08 -2.87
C PHE A 125 5.88 -10.48 -4.18
N MET A 126 6.68 -10.53 -5.26
CA MET A 126 6.27 -10.02 -6.58
C MET A 126 5.01 -10.71 -7.10
N THR A 127 4.92 -12.04 -6.98
CA THR A 127 3.75 -12.82 -7.42
C THR A 127 2.51 -12.47 -6.60
N THR A 128 2.62 -12.45 -5.27
CA THR A 128 1.51 -12.11 -4.37
C THR A 128 0.99 -10.70 -4.63
N VAL A 129 1.88 -9.72 -4.80
CA VAL A 129 1.47 -8.35 -5.09
C VAL A 129 0.79 -8.23 -6.45
N ARG A 130 1.27 -8.95 -7.47
CA ARG A 130 0.63 -8.94 -8.79
C ARG A 130 -0.76 -9.56 -8.75
N GLN A 131 -0.95 -10.65 -8.01
CA GLN A 131 -2.28 -11.26 -7.80
C GLN A 131 -3.23 -10.28 -7.09
N LEU A 132 -2.78 -9.66 -6.00
CA LEU A 132 -3.53 -8.64 -5.28
C LEU A 132 -3.87 -7.43 -6.18
N ALA A 133 -2.91 -6.98 -6.99
CA ALA A 133 -3.14 -5.90 -7.94
C ALA A 133 -4.22 -6.26 -8.97
N ALA A 134 -4.28 -7.52 -9.43
CA ALA A 134 -5.31 -7.99 -10.35
C ALA A 134 -6.69 -8.03 -9.68
N GLU A 135 -6.78 -8.49 -8.44
CA GLU A 135 -8.02 -8.49 -7.65
C GLU A 135 -8.57 -7.06 -7.46
N HIS A 136 -7.69 -6.07 -7.34
CA HIS A 136 -8.05 -4.65 -7.25
C HIS A 136 -8.19 -3.95 -8.62
N GLY A 137 -8.10 -4.69 -9.73
CA GLY A 137 -8.26 -4.17 -11.10
C GLY A 137 -7.17 -3.19 -11.54
N LEU A 138 -5.96 -3.28 -10.97
CA LEU A 138 -4.82 -2.44 -11.34
C LEU A 138 -3.95 -3.05 -12.45
N VAL A 139 -3.99 -4.37 -12.61
CA VAL A 139 -3.28 -5.10 -13.66
C VAL A 139 -4.18 -6.20 -14.23
N GLU A 140 -3.94 -6.61 -15.47
CA GLU A 140 -4.65 -7.75 -16.03
C GLU A 140 -4.30 -9.03 -15.26
N PRO A 141 -5.30 -9.88 -14.94
CA PRO A 141 -5.02 -11.17 -14.31
C PRO A 141 -4.17 -12.00 -15.27
N MET A 142 -3.06 -12.54 -14.74
CA MET A 142 -2.20 -13.42 -15.51
C MET A 142 -3.02 -14.64 -15.94
N GLN A 143 -3.35 -14.73 -17.22
CA GLN A 143 -3.97 -15.94 -17.76
C GLN A 143 -2.98 -17.08 -17.54
N PRO A 144 -3.38 -18.20 -16.90
CA PRO A 144 -2.54 -19.37 -16.87
C PRO A 144 -2.23 -19.73 -18.32
N ALA A 145 -0.93 -19.87 -18.63
CA ALA A 145 -0.50 -20.32 -19.94
C ALA A 145 -1.25 -21.61 -20.26
N VAL A 146 -2.14 -21.56 -21.26
CA VAL A 146 -2.74 -22.76 -21.82
C VAL A 146 -1.57 -23.59 -22.34
N ALA A 147 -1.24 -24.67 -21.62
CA ALA A 147 -0.25 -25.61 -22.10
C ALA A 147 -0.69 -26.03 -23.52
N PRO A 148 0.18 -25.89 -24.55
CA PRO A 148 -0.19 -26.36 -25.87
C PRO A 148 -0.55 -27.84 -25.72
N GLY A 149 -1.80 -28.15 -26.07
CA GLY A 149 -2.39 -29.45 -25.90
C GLY A 149 -1.47 -30.52 -26.47
N ASN A 150 -1.28 -31.59 -25.71
CA ASN A 150 -0.94 -32.87 -26.29
C ASN A 150 -2.06 -33.21 -27.27
N ASP A 151 -1.83 -33.01 -28.56
CA ASP A 151 -2.62 -33.64 -29.62
C ASP A 151 -2.25 -35.12 -29.64
N PRO A 152 -3.19 -36.05 -29.36
CA PRO A 152 -3.00 -37.45 -29.70
C PRO A 152 -3.75 -37.71 -31.01
N SER A 153 -3.03 -37.81 -32.14
CA SER A 153 -3.46 -38.55 -33.34
C SER A 153 -2.28 -38.79 -34.27
#